data_AF-A0A7S3IM74-F1
#
_entry.id   AF-A0A7S3IM74-F1
#
_cell.length_a   1.000
_cell.length_b   1.000
_cell.length_c   1.000
_cell.angle_alpha   90.00
_cell.angle_beta   90.00
_cell.angle_gamma   90.00
#
_symmetry.space_group_name_H-M   'P 1'
#
loop_
_entity.id
_entity.type
_entity.pdbx_description
1 polymer ?
#
loop_
_entity_poly.entity_id
_entity_poly.type
_entity_poly.pdbx_seq_one_letter_code
_entity_poly.pdbx_strand_id
1 'polypeptide(L)'
;VDDFFDSLQLDQQDDPLVARVPYGKLMMMVDYTNRWVYKGSVTTPPCAKYVFWNVLSTVYPISQKHLDLFKAQLARGEHDLEETGNWREIQPLSGHDPIWVFNDRLDDEDDSTEGLVVGNIVLTSLAVGVL
;
A
#
# COMPACT_ATOMS: atom_id res chain seq x y z
N VAL A 1 -3.61 8.77 -10.27
CA VAL A 1 -2.72 8.47 -9.13
C VAL A 1 -1.88 9.69 -8.76
N ASP A 2 -1.50 10.51 -9.75
CA ASP A 2 -0.66 11.70 -9.55
C ASP A 2 -1.20 12.71 -8.54
N ASP A 3 -2.50 13.03 -8.58
CA ASP A 3 -3.14 13.93 -7.59
C ASP A 3 -2.88 13.50 -6.13
N PHE A 4 -2.77 12.20 -5.88
CA PHE A 4 -2.45 11.68 -4.55
C PHE A 4 -1.00 11.97 -4.20
N PHE A 5 -0.05 11.60 -5.06
CA PHE A 5 1.37 11.81 -4.79
C PHE A 5 1.76 13.29 -4.76
N ASP A 6 1.19 14.12 -5.63
CA ASP A 6 1.42 15.57 -5.60
C ASP A 6 0.89 16.20 -4.30
N SER A 7 -0.17 15.65 -3.70
CA SER A 7 -0.68 16.14 -2.41
C SER A 7 0.25 15.85 -1.24
N LEU A 8 1.13 14.84 -1.34
CA LEU A 8 2.03 14.44 -0.25
C LEU A 8 3.19 15.41 -0.03
N GLN A 9 3.47 16.31 -0.99
CA GLN A 9 4.56 17.29 -0.89
C GLN A 9 5.92 16.64 -0.57
N LEU A 10 6.25 15.54 -1.26
CA LEU A 10 7.51 14.78 -1.07
C LEU A 10 8.77 15.58 -1.47
N ASP A 11 8.62 16.78 -2.01
CA ASP A 11 9.69 17.74 -2.28
C ASP A 11 10.13 18.51 -1.02
N GLN A 12 9.32 18.52 0.04
CA GLN A 12 9.61 19.21 1.29
C GLN A 12 10.33 18.29 2.28
N GLN A 13 11.28 18.84 3.05
CA GLN A 13 12.08 18.08 4.00
C GLN A 13 11.64 18.23 5.46
N ASP A 14 10.72 19.14 5.78
CA ASP A 14 10.35 19.49 7.15
C ASP A 14 8.95 18.95 7.56
N ASP A 15 8.59 17.76 7.06
CA ASP A 15 7.31 17.08 7.33
C ASP A 15 6.08 18.01 7.22
N PRO A 16 5.76 18.48 6.00
CA PRO A 16 4.79 19.54 5.79
C PRO A 16 3.38 19.16 6.25
N LEU A 17 2.65 20.14 6.80
CA LEU A 17 1.24 19.97 7.11
C LEU A 17 0.40 20.03 5.82
N VAL A 18 -0.04 18.87 5.35
CA VAL A 18 -0.90 18.75 4.17
C VAL A 18 -2.39 18.86 4.57
N ALA A 19 -3.09 19.86 4.03
CA ALA A 19 -4.50 20.10 4.35
C ALA A 19 -5.45 18.99 3.87
N ARG A 20 -5.12 18.32 2.76
CA ARG A 20 -5.97 17.27 2.16
C ARG A 20 -5.16 16.29 1.31
N VAL A 21 -5.34 15.01 1.58
CA VAL A 21 -4.83 13.90 0.75
C VAL A 21 -6.03 13.22 0.07
N PRO A 22 -6.09 13.10 -1.28
CA PRO A 22 -7.21 12.50 -2.01
C PRO A 22 -7.20 10.97 -1.92
N TYR A 23 -7.09 10.42 -0.71
CA TYR A 23 -7.01 8.98 -0.46
C TYR A 23 -8.23 8.23 -1.00
N GLY A 24 -9.45 8.76 -0.83
CA GLY A 24 -10.66 8.14 -1.38
C GLY A 24 -10.62 7.98 -2.90
N LYS A 25 -10.07 8.96 -3.63
CA LYS A 25 -9.91 8.88 -5.09
C LYS A 25 -8.90 7.79 -5.49
N LEU A 26 -7.85 7.59 -4.68
CA LEU A 26 -6.90 6.50 -4.87
C LEU A 26 -7.58 5.14 -4.62
N MET A 27 -8.35 5.00 -3.55
CA MET A 27 -9.05 3.75 -3.24
C MET A 27 -10.10 3.40 -4.30
N MET A 28 -10.84 4.37 -4.83
CA MET A 28 -11.79 4.12 -5.91
C MET A 28 -11.15 3.74 -7.26
N MET A 29 -9.84 3.99 -7.43
CA MET A 29 -9.11 3.67 -8.66
C MET A 29 -8.64 2.22 -8.72
N VAL A 30 -8.38 1.59 -7.58
CA VAL A 30 -7.74 0.28 -7.54
C VAL A 30 -8.74 -0.86 -7.65
N ASP A 31 -8.31 -1.95 -8.27
CA ASP A 31 -9.06 -3.18 -8.45
C ASP A 31 -8.89 -4.06 -7.21
N TYR A 32 -9.96 -4.18 -6.43
CA TYR A 32 -10.01 -5.06 -5.26
C TYR A 32 -10.49 -6.48 -5.57
N THR A 33 -10.96 -6.75 -6.79
CA THR A 33 -11.60 -8.02 -7.15
C THR A 33 -10.59 -9.16 -7.22
N ASN A 34 -9.39 -8.87 -7.74
CA ASN A 34 -8.32 -9.83 -7.94
C ASN A 34 -7.17 -9.55 -6.95
N ARG A 35 -7.01 -10.43 -5.96
CA ARG A 35 -6.01 -10.25 -4.88
C ARG A 35 -5.64 -11.55 -4.19
N TRP A 36 -4.44 -11.59 -3.63
CA TRP A 36 -4.02 -12.60 -2.67
C TRP A 36 -4.42 -12.20 -1.25
N VAL A 37 -4.94 -13.14 -0.47
CA VAL A 37 -5.23 -12.95 0.94
C VAL A 37 -4.46 -13.95 1.76
N TYR A 38 -3.75 -13.49 2.79
CA TYR A 38 -3.03 -14.37 3.70
C TYR A 38 -2.92 -13.77 5.10
N LYS A 39 -2.69 -14.63 6.09
CA LYS A 39 -2.51 -14.22 7.49
C LYS A 39 -1.03 -14.10 7.79
N GLY A 40 -0.54 -12.93 8.16
CA GLY A 40 0.88 -12.64 8.38
C GLY A 40 1.17 -11.83 9.65
N SER A 41 2.22 -11.03 9.60
CA SER A 41 2.58 -10.06 10.65
C SER A 41 2.65 -8.65 10.10
N VAL A 42 2.69 -7.65 10.99
CA VAL A 42 3.20 -6.31 10.66
C VAL A 42 4.66 -6.44 10.20
N THR A 43 5.08 -5.61 9.25
CA THR A 43 6.44 -5.63 8.66
C THR A 43 7.46 -4.82 9.47
N THR A 44 7.02 -4.07 10.47
CA THR A 44 7.84 -3.28 11.38
C THR A 44 7.76 -3.84 12.81
N PRO A 45 8.81 -3.65 13.64
CA PRO A 45 8.77 -4.00 15.05
C PRO A 45 7.54 -3.40 15.76
N PRO A 46 6.86 -4.15 16.66
CA PRO A 46 7.24 -5.43 17.24
C PRO A 46 6.82 -6.67 16.41
N CYS A 47 6.55 -6.52 15.12
CA CYS A 47 6.21 -7.63 14.20
C CYS A 47 4.98 -8.44 14.67
N ALA A 48 3.95 -7.73 15.16
CA ALA A 48 2.74 -8.35 15.69
C ALA A 48 2.10 -9.31 14.67
N LYS A 49 1.77 -10.52 15.12
CA LYS A 49 1.21 -11.59 14.28
C LYS A 49 -0.30 -11.43 14.11
N TYR A 50 -0.84 -12.22 13.18
CA TYR A 50 -2.27 -12.34 12.91
C TYR A 50 -2.90 -11.13 12.21
N VAL A 51 -2.09 -10.44 11.39
CA VAL A 51 -2.54 -9.42 10.46
C VAL A 51 -3.07 -10.08 9.20
N PHE A 52 -4.22 -9.65 8.69
CA PHE A 52 -4.72 -10.10 7.39
C PHE A 52 -4.22 -9.17 6.29
N TRP A 53 -3.45 -9.73 5.36
CA TRP A 53 -2.92 -9.03 4.21
C TRP A 53 -3.83 -9.24 2.99
N ASN A 54 -4.08 -8.15 2.26
CA ASN A 54 -4.74 -8.16 0.96
C ASN A 54 -3.75 -7.58 -0.05
N VAL A 55 -3.25 -8.39 -0.97
CA VAL A 55 -2.27 -8.00 -1.98
C VAL A 55 -2.96 -7.99 -3.34
N LEU A 56 -3.27 -6.80 -3.85
CA LEU A 56 -3.89 -6.62 -5.17
C LEU A 56 -2.96 -7.20 -6.26
N SER A 57 -3.51 -7.85 -7.28
CA SER A 57 -2.67 -8.37 -8.39
C SER A 57 -2.28 -7.31 -9.40
N THR A 58 -3.09 -6.27 -9.54
CA THR A 58 -2.86 -5.22 -10.54
C THR A 58 -1.75 -4.30 -10.06
N VAL A 59 -0.71 -4.15 -10.88
CA VAL A 59 0.38 -3.20 -10.63
C VAL A 59 -0.02 -1.82 -11.18
N TYR A 60 -0.01 -0.81 -10.31
CA TYR A 60 -0.35 0.57 -10.67
C TYR A 60 0.94 1.37 -10.90
N PRO A 61 1.19 1.85 -12.13
CA PRO A 61 2.39 2.65 -12.40
C PRO A 61 2.30 4.01 -11.71
N ILE A 62 3.45 4.53 -11.30
CA ILE A 62 3.63 5.88 -10.79
C ILE A 62 4.52 6.67 -11.76
N SER A 63 4.41 8.00 -11.75
CA SER A 63 5.28 8.83 -12.59
C SER A 63 6.74 8.77 -12.12
N GLN A 64 7.68 8.92 -13.05
CA GLN A 64 9.11 8.96 -12.72
C GLN A 64 9.42 10.09 -11.72
N LYS A 65 8.79 11.27 -11.90
CA LYS A 65 8.87 12.40 -10.97
C LYS A 65 8.58 11.98 -9.53
N HIS A 66 7.50 11.23 -9.30
CA HIS A 66 7.12 10.80 -7.94
C HIS A 66 8.08 9.76 -7.37
N LEU A 67 8.59 8.85 -8.22
CA LEU A 67 9.61 7.89 -7.81
C LEU A 67 10.90 8.60 -7.37
N ASP A 68 11.33 9.61 -8.12
CA ASP A 68 12.55 10.37 -7.81
C ASP A 68 12.39 11.15 -6.49
N LEU A 69 11.24 11.78 -6.28
CA LEU A 69 10.93 12.45 -5.01
C LEU A 69 10.91 11.46 -3.83
N PHE A 70 10.33 10.28 -4.01
CA PHE A 70 10.35 9.23 -2.98
C PHE A 70 11.77 8.77 -2.66
N LYS A 71 12.63 8.57 -3.67
CA LYS A 71 14.03 8.22 -3.45
C LYS A 71 14.81 9.32 -2.73
N ALA A 72 14.53 10.59 -3.03
CA ALA A 72 15.13 11.71 -2.32
C ALA A 72 14.75 11.72 -0.83
N GLN A 73 13.54 11.26 -0.48
CA GLN A 73 13.14 11.10 0.92
C GLN A 73 13.89 9.96 1.62
N LEU A 74 14.21 8.87 0.93
CA LEU A 74 15.04 7.80 1.48
C LEU A 74 16.47 8.27 1.80
N ALA A 75 17.01 9.19 0.97
CA ALA A 75 18.33 9.79 1.16
C ALA A 75 18.41 10.79 2.32
N ARG A 76 17.28 11.24 2.87
CA ARG A 76 17.23 12.20 3.99
C ARG A 76 17.52 11.54 5.35
N GLY A 77 17.19 10.25 5.48
CA GLY A 77 17.18 9.54 6.76
C GLY A 77 18.53 8.99 7.19
N GLU A 78 18.58 8.51 8.42
CA GLU A 78 19.68 7.69 8.91
C GLU A 78 19.61 6.28 8.29
N HIS A 79 20.71 5.52 8.35
CA HIS A 79 20.81 4.11 7.94
C HIS A 79 20.88 3.82 6.42
N ASP A 80 21.35 4.78 5.60
CA ASP A 80 21.67 4.57 4.18
C ASP A 80 20.50 3.90 3.40
N LEU A 81 19.28 4.36 3.67
CA LEU A 81 18.06 3.83 3.05
C LEU A 81 17.98 4.12 1.55
N GLU A 82 18.81 5.00 1.02
CA GLU A 82 18.98 5.19 -0.43
C GLU A 82 19.58 3.96 -1.13
N GLU A 83 20.42 3.19 -0.44
CA GLU A 83 21.06 1.98 -0.96
C GLU A 83 20.24 0.73 -0.61
N THR A 84 19.77 0.66 0.63
CA THR A 84 19.12 -0.53 1.20
C THR A 84 17.60 -0.51 1.09
N GLY A 85 17.00 0.68 1.06
CA GLY A 85 15.57 0.92 1.03
C GLY A 85 14.81 0.58 2.32
N ASN A 86 13.52 0.89 2.33
CA ASN A 86 12.65 0.77 3.51
C ASN A 86 11.70 -0.42 3.44
N TRP A 87 12.23 -1.62 3.19
CA TRP A 87 11.45 -2.88 3.16
C TRP A 87 12.04 -3.96 4.06
N ARG A 88 11.19 -4.92 4.44
CA ARG A 88 11.60 -6.13 5.17
C ARG A 88 11.84 -7.27 4.16
N GLU A 89 12.87 -8.08 4.41
CA GLU A 89 13.12 -9.30 3.63
C GLU A 89 11.91 -10.25 3.64
N ILE A 90 11.74 -11.00 2.54
CA ILE A 90 10.70 -12.01 2.43
C ILE A 90 10.89 -13.06 3.52
N GLN A 91 9.80 -13.39 4.21
CA GLN A 91 9.80 -14.37 5.29
C GLN A 91 9.34 -15.74 4.76
N PRO A 92 9.75 -16.85 5.41
CA PRO A 92 9.30 -18.19 5.01
C PRO A 92 7.77 -18.31 4.99
N LEU A 93 7.23 -19.04 4.02
CA LEU A 93 5.78 -19.16 3.79
C LEU A 93 5.02 -19.99 4.84
N SER A 94 5.73 -20.75 5.69
CA SER A 94 5.12 -21.75 6.58
C SER A 94 4.05 -21.14 7.50
N GLY A 95 2.81 -21.61 7.37
CA GLY A 95 1.66 -21.19 8.18
C GLY A 95 0.95 -19.91 7.71
N HIS A 96 1.24 -19.43 6.50
CA HIS A 96 0.61 -18.23 5.92
C HIS A 96 -0.49 -18.56 4.91
N ASP A 97 -0.41 -19.72 4.23
CA ASP A 97 -1.40 -20.29 3.30
C ASP A 97 -2.13 -19.24 2.43
N PRO A 98 -1.45 -18.60 1.46
CA PRO A 98 -2.07 -17.57 0.62
C PRO A 98 -3.19 -18.14 -0.25
N ILE A 99 -4.30 -17.42 -0.28
CA ILE A 99 -5.48 -17.74 -1.08
C ILE A 99 -5.61 -16.70 -2.18
N TRP A 100 -5.79 -17.17 -3.41
CA TRP A 100 -6.14 -16.30 -4.53
C TRP A 100 -7.65 -16.03 -4.52
N VAL A 101 -8.02 -14.77 -4.39
CA VAL A 101 -9.39 -14.30 -4.53
C VAL A 101 -9.50 -13.63 -5.89
N PHE A 102 -10.41 -14.14 -6.71
CA PHE A 102 -10.71 -13.62 -8.03
C PHE A 102 -12.21 -13.62 -8.23
N ASN A 103 -12.68 -12.69 -9.04
CA ASN A 103 -14.08 -12.59 -9.40
C ASN A 103 -14.28 -13.17 -10.80
N ASP A 104 -14.80 -14.39 -10.87
CA ASP A 104 -15.16 -15.08 -12.12
C ASP A 104 -16.49 -14.59 -12.73
N ARG A 105 -17.06 -13.47 -12.24
CA ARG A 105 -18.23 -12.85 -12.87
C ARG A 105 -17.84 -12.33 -14.26
N LEU A 106 -17.86 -13.24 -15.23
CA LEU A 106 -18.22 -12.96 -16.60
C LEU A 106 -19.55 -12.21 -16.55
N ASP A 107 -19.57 -11.00 -17.10
CA ASP A 107 -20.70 -10.13 -17.49
C ASP A 107 -22.16 -10.66 -17.35
N ASP A 108 -22.55 -11.19 -16.20
CA ASP A 108 -23.93 -11.58 -15.93
C ASP A 108 -24.64 -10.37 -15.31
N GLU A 109 -25.60 -9.86 -16.09
CA GLU A 109 -26.55 -8.80 -15.78
C GLU A 109 -27.07 -8.81 -14.33
N ASP A 110 -27.13 -7.60 -13.78
CA ASP A 110 -28.08 -7.14 -12.76
C ASP A 110 -28.30 -8.04 -11.52
N ASP A 111 -27.50 -7.83 -10.47
CA ASP A 111 -28.01 -7.98 -9.11
C ASP A 111 -27.55 -6.84 -8.22
N SER A 112 -28.52 -5.96 -7.94
CA SER A 112 -28.49 -4.88 -6.97
C SER A 112 -28.31 -5.40 -5.54
N THR A 113 -27.12 -5.89 -5.22
CA THR A 113 -26.71 -6.05 -3.83
C THR A 113 -25.45 -5.23 -3.58
N GLU A 114 -25.65 -4.07 -2.97
CA GLU A 114 -24.60 -3.27 -2.33
C GLU A 114 -23.96 -4.10 -1.20
N GLY A 115 -23.08 -5.02 -1.57
CA GLY A 115 -22.16 -5.68 -0.69
C GLY A 115 -21.07 -4.69 -0.30
N LEU A 116 -21.39 -3.78 0.61
CA LEU A 116 -20.44 -2.89 1.27
C LEU A 116 -19.42 -3.75 2.05
N VAL A 117 -18.40 -4.26 1.36
CA VAL A 117 -17.21 -4.79 2.01
C VAL A 117 -16.40 -3.57 2.45
N VAL A 118 -16.74 -3.00 3.61
CA VAL A 118 -15.83 -2.14 4.36
C VAL A 118 -14.72 -3.03 4.92
N GLY A 119 -13.85 -3.49 4.03
CA GLY A 119 -12.59 -4.11 4.43
C GLY A 119 -11.69 -2.99 4.91
N ASN A 120 -11.45 -2.94 6.21
CA ASN A 120 -10.41 -2.09 6.80
C ASN A 120 -9.09 -2.38 6.08
N ILE A 121 -8.72 -1.53 5.13
CA ILE A 121 -7.39 -1.54 4.51
C ILE A 121 -6.47 -0.95 5.56
N VAL A 122 -5.79 -1.82 6.30
CA VAL A 122 -4.56 -1.43 6.98
C VAL A 122 -3.50 -1.35 5.88
N LEU A 123 -3.39 -0.19 5.26
CA LEU A 123 -2.16 0.19 4.58
C LEU A 123 -1.15 0.36 5.73
N THR A 124 -0.41 -0.69 6.06
CA THR A 124 0.69 -0.57 7.01
C THR A 124 1.67 0.42 6.41
N SER A 125 1.60 1.64 6.93
CA SER A 125 2.70 2.58 7.12
C SER A 125 3.82 2.44 6.09
N LEU A 126 3.89 3.40 5.18
CA LEU A 126 5.19 3.99 4.86
C LEU A 126 5.85 4.24 6.23
N ALA A 127 6.93 3.52 6.53
CA ALA A 127 7.68 3.77 7.73
C ALA A 127 8.36 5.13 7.55
N VAL A 128 7.62 6.21 7.85
CA VAL A 128 8.22 7.42 8.39
C VAL A 128 8.51 7.07 9.85
N GLY A 129 9.56 6.26 10.02
CA GLY A 129 10.18 6.08 11.33
C GLY A 129 10.80 7.43 11.68
N VAL A 130 10.26 8.03 12.73
CA VAL A 130 10.87 9.03 13.62
C VAL A 130 12.22 9.56 13.13
N LEU A 131 12.20 10.81 12.66
CA LEU A 131 13.36 11.72 12.66
C LEU A 131 13.97 11.81 14.07
#